data_AF-A0A1L8D6S3-F1
#
_entry.id   AF-A0A1L8D6S3-F1
#
_cell.length_a   1.000
_cell.length_b   1.000
_cell.length_c   1.000
_cell.angle_alpha   90.00
_cell.angle_beta   90.00
_cell.angle_gamma   90.00
#
_symmetry.space_group_name_H-M   'P 1'
#
loop_
_entity.id
_entity.type
_entity.pdbx_description
1 polymer ?
#
loop_
_entity_poly.entity_id
_entity_poly.type
_entity_poly.pdbx_seq_one_letter_code
_entity_poly.pdbx_strand_id
1 'polypeptide(L)'
;MNLTMFLMIHLCVKVRRSNAIMRTRERVFSDFDMKYFWQWTDFQSYLDFMLVIWAIGAAVTYLMLSVEWFMETVGFFAVFTEAMLGAPQFMRNYHNKSTHGMSLHMVIMWTLGDIFKTVYFVLRSAPTQFWVCGSLQVSLDLAILLQVYIYRKNPPPHIVHRGD
;
A
#
# COMPACT_ATOMS: atom_id res chain seq x y z
N MET A 1 10.00 0.73 10.26
CA MET A 1 8.84 0.93 9.36
C MET A 1 7.51 0.88 10.12
N ASN A 2 7.24 -0.18 10.89
CA ASN A 2 6.00 -0.28 11.68
C ASN A 2 5.87 0.82 12.76
N LEU A 3 6.93 1.13 13.50
CA LEU A 3 6.89 2.15 14.56
C LEU A 3 6.60 3.57 14.01
N THR A 4 7.21 3.91 12.87
CA THR A 4 7.00 5.19 12.17
C THR A 4 5.60 5.30 11.59
N MET A 5 5.04 4.20 11.07
CA MET A 5 3.65 4.15 10.62
C MET A 5 2.67 4.34 11.78
N PHE A 6 2.88 3.67 12.90
CA PHE A 6 2.05 3.87 14.10
C PHE A 6 2.15 5.29 14.65
N LEU A 7 3.35 5.88 14.67
CA LEU A 7 3.54 7.29 15.04
C LEU A 7 2.80 8.24 14.10
N MET A 8 2.86 7.99 12.78
CA MET A 8 2.15 8.81 11.78
C MET A 8 0.63 8.71 11.96
N ILE A 9 0.09 7.51 12.20
CA ILE A 9 -1.34 7.33 12.46
C ILE A 9 -1.73 8.01 13.77
N HIS A 10 -0.94 7.84 14.83
CA HIS A 10 -1.18 8.51 16.12
C HIS A 10 -1.17 10.04 15.99
N LEU A 11 -0.22 10.60 15.24
CA LEU A 11 -0.18 12.03 14.92
C LEU A 11 -1.38 12.47 14.09
N CYS A 12 -1.76 11.71 13.07
CA CYS A 12 -2.89 12.02 12.20
C CYS A 12 -4.21 12.02 12.99
N VAL A 13 -4.40 11.04 13.88
CA VAL A 13 -5.55 10.96 14.80
C VAL A 13 -5.53 12.11 15.80
N LYS A 14 -4.37 12.42 16.40
CA LYS A 14 -4.23 13.52 17.37
C LYS A 14 -4.51 14.89 16.74
N VAL A 15 -3.99 15.15 15.54
CA VAL A 15 -4.22 16.40 14.79
C VAL A 15 -5.68 16.49 14.33
N ARG A 16 -6.26 15.40 13.83
CA ARG A 16 -7.68 15.36 13.42
C ARG A 16 -8.61 15.59 14.62
N ARG A 17 -8.30 15.01 15.78
CA ARG A 17 -9.03 15.25 17.05
C ARG A 17 -8.89 16.70 17.51
N SER A 18 -7.70 17.29 17.38
CA SER A 18 -7.44 18.68 17.76
C SER A 18 -8.08 19.71 16.82
N ASN A 19 -8.23 19.40 15.53
CA ASN A 19 -8.86 20.27 14.52
C ASN A 19 -10.38 20.07 14.40
N ALA A 20 -10.94 19.00 14.96
CA ALA A 20 -12.39 18.79 15.02
C ALA A 20 -13.01 19.63 16.14
N ILE A 21 -13.20 20.93 15.87
CA ILE A 21 -13.81 21.92 16.78
C ILE A 21 -15.30 21.59 17.09
N MET A 22 -15.95 20.74 16.29
CA MET A 22 -17.28 20.19 16.61
C MET A 22 -17.17 18.76 17.12
N ARG A 23 -17.59 18.56 18.38
CA ARG A 23 -17.79 17.26 19.07
C ARG A 23 -18.61 16.31 18.17
N THR A 24 -17.93 15.56 17.32
CA THR A 24 -18.52 14.44 16.60
C THR A 24 -18.60 13.29 17.60
N ARG A 25 -19.81 12.73 17.77
CA ARG A 25 -20.13 11.57 18.64
C ARG A 25 -18.98 10.55 18.65
N GLU A 26 -18.53 10.12 19.83
CA GLU A 26 -17.51 9.08 19.98
C GLU A 26 -17.98 7.83 19.24
N ARG A 27 -17.28 7.42 18.18
CA ARG A 27 -17.65 6.26 17.36
C ARG A 27 -16.79 5.10 17.80
N VAL A 28 -17.34 4.31 18.72
CA VAL A 28 -16.71 3.14 19.31
C VAL A 28 -16.99 1.91 18.44
N PHE A 29 -16.10 0.91 18.50
CA PHE A 29 -16.16 -0.36 17.76
C PHE A 29 -17.52 -1.07 17.79
N SER A 30 -18.36 -0.86 18.82
CA SER A 30 -19.68 -1.48 18.92
C SER A 30 -20.75 -0.90 17.98
N ASP A 31 -20.49 0.21 17.30
CA ASP A 31 -21.38 0.69 16.23
C ASP A 31 -21.12 -0.11 14.94
N PHE A 32 -21.82 -1.24 14.78
CA PHE A 32 -21.82 -2.10 13.58
C PHE A 32 -22.57 -1.45 12.40
N ASP A 33 -22.25 -0.21 12.08
CA ASP A 33 -22.79 0.48 10.91
C ASP A 33 -21.77 0.40 9.76
N MET A 34 -22.07 -0.42 8.74
CA MET A 34 -21.21 -0.63 7.56
C MET A 34 -20.85 0.69 6.86
N LYS A 35 -21.67 1.74 7.01
CA LYS A 35 -21.41 3.05 6.43
C LYS A 35 -20.21 3.78 7.05
N TYR A 36 -19.82 3.42 8.28
CA TYR A 36 -18.69 4.01 9.01
C TYR A 36 -17.59 3.00 9.32
N PHE A 37 -17.66 1.81 8.71
CA PHE A 37 -16.61 0.81 8.72
C PHE A 37 -15.32 1.47 8.22
N TRP A 38 -14.31 1.63 9.08
CA TRP A 38 -13.04 2.35 8.85
C TRP A 38 -12.96 3.86 9.14
N GLN A 39 -14.00 4.49 9.71
CA GLN A 39 -13.97 5.90 10.16
C GLN A 39 -13.89 6.05 11.69
N TRP A 40 -13.11 5.19 12.36
CA TRP A 40 -13.01 5.19 13.83
C TRP A 40 -12.28 6.42 14.38
N THR A 41 -12.77 6.95 15.51
CA THR A 41 -12.24 8.15 16.17
C THR A 41 -11.09 7.84 17.15
N ASP A 42 -10.86 6.57 17.45
CA ASP A 42 -9.88 6.07 18.41
C ASP A 42 -8.90 5.09 17.75
N PHE A 43 -7.61 5.37 17.95
CA PHE A 43 -6.51 4.57 17.41
C PHE A 43 -6.46 3.16 18.04
N GLN A 44 -6.87 3.02 19.29
CA GLN A 44 -6.85 1.73 20.00
C GLN A 44 -7.80 0.71 19.35
N SER A 45 -9.03 1.11 19.00
CA SER A 45 -9.99 0.21 18.33
C SER A 45 -9.51 -0.23 16.94
N TYR A 46 -8.74 0.62 16.24
CA TYR A 46 -8.10 0.24 14.99
C TYR A 46 -7.03 -0.83 15.19
N LEU A 47 -6.19 -0.68 16.24
CA LEU A 47 -5.15 -1.64 16.58
C LEU A 47 -5.76 -2.99 16.99
N ASP A 48 -6.73 -2.98 17.89
CA ASP A 48 -7.35 -4.20 18.41
C ASP A 48 -8.01 -5.00 17.28
N PHE A 49 -8.71 -4.34 16.36
CA PHE A 49 -9.31 -4.99 15.20
C PHE A 49 -8.26 -5.58 14.23
N MET A 50 -7.20 -4.82 13.94
CA MET A 50 -6.10 -5.31 13.12
C MET A 50 -5.38 -6.51 13.75
N LEU A 51 -5.21 -6.49 15.08
CA LEU A 51 -4.64 -7.60 15.83
C LEU A 51 -5.54 -8.84 15.78
N VAL A 52 -6.86 -8.66 15.91
CA VAL A 52 -7.82 -9.76 15.79
C VAL A 52 -7.78 -10.38 14.39
N ILE A 53 -7.81 -9.57 13.33
CA ILE A 53 -7.69 -10.08 11.95
C ILE A 53 -6.36 -10.81 11.75
N TRP A 54 -5.25 -10.22 12.22
CA TRP A 54 -3.94 -10.83 12.10
C TRP A 54 -3.86 -12.16 12.85
N ALA A 55 -4.37 -12.22 14.08
CA ALA A 55 -4.35 -13.43 14.90
C ALA A 55 -5.21 -14.55 14.30
N ILE A 56 -6.42 -14.22 13.82
CA ILE A 56 -7.29 -15.18 13.13
C ILE A 56 -6.63 -15.67 11.84
N GLY A 57 -6.10 -14.75 11.02
CA GLY A 57 -5.40 -15.09 9.78
C GLY A 57 -4.18 -15.98 10.02
N ALA A 58 -3.39 -15.67 11.05
CA ALA A 58 -2.24 -16.48 11.46
C ALA A 58 -2.66 -17.87 11.95
N ALA A 59 -3.72 -17.97 12.76
CA ALA A 59 -4.24 -19.25 13.23
C ALA A 59 -4.76 -20.12 12.09
N VAL A 60 -5.56 -19.54 11.17
CA VAL A 60 -6.07 -20.25 9.98
C VAL A 60 -4.91 -20.71 9.10
N THR A 61 -3.94 -19.84 8.83
CA THR A 61 -2.77 -20.18 8.03
C THR A 61 -1.95 -21.29 8.68
N TYR A 62 -1.74 -21.23 10.01
CA TYR A 62 -1.01 -22.26 10.75
C TYR A 62 -1.70 -23.64 10.68
N LEU A 63 -3.02 -23.67 10.83
CA LEU A 63 -3.81 -24.91 10.72
C LEU A 63 -3.82 -25.47 9.29
N MET A 64 -3.76 -24.61 8.27
CA MET A 64 -3.79 -24.98 6.86
C MET A 64 -2.39 -25.12 6.22
N LEU A 65 -1.31 -25.12 7.01
CA LEU A 65 0.07 -25.24 6.50
C LEU A 65 0.32 -26.53 5.70
N SER A 66 -0.39 -27.61 6.04
CA SER A 66 -0.28 -28.90 5.34
C SER A 66 -1.02 -28.92 3.99
N VAL A 67 -1.78 -27.88 3.67
CA VAL A 67 -2.60 -27.79 2.46
C VAL A 67 -1.91 -26.92 1.42
N GLU A 68 -1.26 -27.57 0.45
CA GLU A 68 -0.42 -26.89 -0.56
C GLU A 68 -1.18 -25.88 -1.42
N TRP A 69 -2.37 -26.23 -1.91
CA TRP A 69 -3.17 -25.34 -2.78
C TRP A 69 -3.63 -24.06 -2.05
N PHE A 70 -3.90 -24.15 -0.74
CA PHE A 70 -4.28 -23.00 0.07
C PHE A 70 -3.08 -22.05 0.22
N MET A 71 -1.92 -22.58 0.57
CA MET A 71 -0.69 -21.79 0.72
C MET A 71 -0.25 -21.14 -0.60
N GLU A 72 -0.40 -21.86 -1.71
CA GLU A 72 -0.09 -21.37 -3.05
C GLU A 72 -1.03 -20.23 -3.47
N THR A 73 -2.34 -20.37 -3.27
CA THR A 73 -3.31 -19.31 -3.60
C THR A 73 -3.12 -18.06 -2.74
N VAL A 74 -2.90 -18.21 -1.43
CA VAL A 74 -2.60 -17.07 -0.54
C VAL A 74 -1.31 -16.37 -0.95
N GLY A 75 -0.27 -17.13 -1.28
CA GLY A 75 1.01 -16.59 -1.79
C GLY A 75 0.81 -15.81 -3.09
N PHE A 76 0.07 -16.36 -4.06
CA PHE A 76 -0.27 -15.69 -5.30
C PHE A 76 -1.00 -14.36 -5.05
N PHE A 77 -2.06 -14.35 -4.25
CA PHE A 77 -2.82 -13.11 -3.95
C PHE A 77 -1.97 -12.06 -3.25
N ALA A 78 -1.05 -12.48 -2.35
CA ALA A 78 -0.15 -11.57 -1.67
C ALA A 78 0.77 -10.85 -2.66
N VAL A 79 1.50 -11.59 -3.50
CA VAL A 79 2.45 -11.00 -4.46
C VAL A 79 1.73 -10.30 -5.61
N PHE A 80 0.55 -10.77 -6.02
CA PHE A 80 -0.29 -10.07 -6.99
C PHE A 80 -0.75 -8.71 -6.48
N THR A 81 -1.22 -8.64 -5.23
CA THR A 81 -1.62 -7.37 -4.61
C THR A 81 -0.43 -6.42 -4.51
N GLU A 82 0.74 -6.94 -4.16
CA GLU A 82 1.99 -6.17 -4.11
C GLU A 82 2.36 -5.58 -5.48
N ALA A 83 2.34 -6.39 -6.54
CA ALA A 83 2.61 -5.94 -7.90
C ALA A 83 1.61 -4.85 -8.36
N MET A 84 0.37 -4.89 -7.88
CA MET A 84 -0.66 -3.90 -8.24
C MET A 84 -0.54 -2.55 -7.51
N LEU A 85 0.31 -2.42 -6.49
CA LEU A 85 0.50 -1.16 -5.79
C LEU A 85 1.09 -0.05 -6.69
N GLY A 86 1.91 -0.41 -7.68
CA GLY A 86 2.50 0.53 -8.64
C GLY A 86 1.54 0.99 -9.75
N ALA A 87 0.53 0.20 -10.09
CA ALA A 87 -0.41 0.48 -11.18
C ALA A 87 -1.19 1.81 -11.06
N PRO A 88 -1.81 2.16 -9.90
CA PRO A 88 -2.51 3.44 -9.77
C PRO A 88 -1.57 4.64 -9.92
N GLN A 89 -0.31 4.49 -9.48
CA GLN A 89 0.68 5.54 -9.62
C GLN A 89 1.10 5.73 -11.08
N PHE A 90 1.31 4.64 -11.82
CA PHE A 90 1.57 4.66 -13.25
C PHE A 90 0.43 5.34 -14.03
N MET A 91 -0.83 4.99 -13.70
CA MET A 91 -2.01 5.58 -14.34
C MET A 91 -2.13 7.07 -14.05
N ARG A 92 -1.86 7.50 -12.81
CA ARG A 92 -1.92 8.92 -12.44
C ARG A 92 -0.84 9.75 -13.12
N ASN A 93 0.39 9.20 -13.21
CA ASN A 93 1.48 9.83 -13.96
C ASN A 93 1.15 9.95 -15.46
N TYR A 94 0.52 8.92 -16.03
CA TYR A 94 0.10 8.93 -17.44
C TYR A 94 -0.99 9.99 -17.70
N HIS A 95 -2.02 10.06 -16.86
CA HIS A 95 -3.10 11.03 -16.99
C HIS A 95 -2.62 12.48 -16.80
N ASN A 96 -1.82 12.73 -15.77
CA ASN A 96 -1.39 14.09 -15.43
C ASN A 96 -0.22 14.59 -16.28
N LYS A 97 0.45 13.71 -17.04
CA LYS A 97 1.66 14.00 -17.86
C LYS A 97 2.75 14.77 -17.10
N SER A 98 2.75 14.65 -15.78
CA SER A 98 3.67 15.33 -14.89
C SER A 98 3.90 14.48 -13.65
N THR A 99 5.16 14.40 -13.22
CA THR A 99 5.60 13.67 -12.03
C THR A 99 5.87 14.62 -10.87
N HIS A 100 5.16 15.74 -10.80
CA HIS A 100 5.34 16.73 -9.75
C HIS A 100 4.90 16.15 -8.39
N GLY A 101 5.84 16.07 -7.44
CA GLY A 101 5.63 15.49 -6.12
C GLY A 101 6.20 14.08 -5.92
N MET A 102 6.69 13.43 -6.98
CA MET A 102 7.36 12.13 -6.87
C MET A 102 8.88 12.31 -6.76
N SER A 103 9.47 11.76 -5.69
CA SER A 103 10.93 11.77 -5.51
C SER A 103 11.59 10.72 -6.41
N LEU A 104 12.48 11.15 -7.32
CA LEU A 104 13.24 10.24 -8.18
C LEU A 104 14.05 9.21 -7.37
N HIS A 105 14.66 9.63 -6.25
CA HIS A 105 15.42 8.73 -5.39
C HIS A 105 14.56 7.63 -4.77
N MET A 106 13.30 7.93 -4.46
CA MET A 106 12.35 6.95 -3.93
C MET A 106 12.06 5.87 -4.98
N VAL A 107 11.78 6.28 -6.22
CA VAL A 107 11.47 5.34 -7.32
C VAL A 107 12.67 4.45 -7.63
N ILE A 108 13.88 5.01 -7.67
CA ILE A 108 15.10 4.22 -7.89
C ILE A 108 15.29 3.17 -6.78
N MET A 109 15.04 3.55 -5.52
CA MET A 109 15.13 2.62 -4.39
C MET A 109 14.07 1.52 -4.46
N TRP A 110 12.84 1.83 -4.91
CA TRP A 110 11.81 0.81 -5.16
C TRP A 110 12.27 -0.19 -6.23
N THR A 111 12.68 0.30 -7.39
CA THR A 111 13.15 -0.57 -8.49
C THR A 111 14.32 -1.45 -8.05
N LEU A 112 15.29 -0.90 -7.30
CA LEU A 112 16.39 -1.69 -6.74
C LEU A 112 15.89 -2.78 -5.78
N GLY A 113 15.00 -2.42 -4.85
CA GLY A 113 14.42 -3.37 -3.91
C GLY A 113 13.72 -4.54 -4.61
N ASP A 114 12.94 -4.23 -5.64
CA ASP A 114 12.12 -5.22 -6.35
C ASP A 114 12.95 -6.11 -7.28
N ILE A 115 14.03 -5.57 -7.86
CA ILE A 115 15.04 -6.39 -8.55
C ILE A 115 15.72 -7.35 -7.57
N PHE A 116 16.18 -6.88 -6.41
CA PHE A 116 16.82 -7.74 -5.42
C PHE A 116 15.87 -8.83 -4.90
N LYS A 117 14.61 -8.49 -4.64
CA LYS A 117 13.58 -9.44 -4.20
C LYS A 117 13.31 -10.50 -5.27
N THR A 118 13.19 -10.09 -6.54
CA THR A 118 12.98 -11.02 -7.65
C THR A 118 14.18 -11.96 -7.84
N VAL A 119 15.41 -11.43 -7.80
CA VAL A 119 16.63 -12.25 -7.87
C VAL A 119 16.70 -13.25 -6.71
N TYR A 120 16.33 -12.82 -5.50
CA TYR A 120 16.27 -13.70 -4.34
C TYR A 120 15.29 -14.86 -4.55
N PHE A 121 14.10 -14.62 -5.09
CA PHE A 121 13.12 -15.67 -5.38
C PHE A 121 13.61 -16.66 -6.45
N VAL A 122 14.31 -16.16 -7.48
CA VAL A 122 14.92 -17.02 -8.52
C VAL A 122 16.01 -17.90 -7.91
N LEU A 123 16.92 -17.33 -7.11
CA LEU A 123 17.99 -18.09 -6.45
C LEU A 123 17.45 -19.14 -5.48
N ARG A 124 16.33 -18.85 -4.79
CA ARG A 124 15.69 -19.77 -3.85
C ARG A 124 14.82 -20.83 -4.52
N SER A 125 14.72 -20.84 -5.86
CA SER A 125 13.84 -21.74 -6.61
C SER A 125 12.40 -21.72 -6.08
N ALA A 126 11.91 -20.51 -5.76
CA ALA A 126 10.56 -20.30 -5.24
C ALA A 126 9.51 -20.71 -6.30
N PRO A 127 8.26 -21.01 -5.89
CA PRO A 127 7.18 -21.38 -6.81
C PRO A 127 7.03 -20.38 -7.95
N THR A 128 6.54 -20.85 -9.10
CA THR A 128 6.57 -20.07 -10.35
C THR A 128 5.86 -18.71 -10.24
N GLN A 129 4.85 -18.64 -9.40
CA GLN A 129 4.08 -17.44 -9.10
C GLN A 129 4.93 -16.28 -8.59
N PHE A 130 5.93 -16.55 -7.75
CA PHE A 130 6.74 -15.52 -7.10
C PHE A 130 7.65 -14.80 -8.10
N TRP A 131 8.26 -15.53 -9.03
CA TRP A 131 9.13 -14.91 -10.03
C TRP A 131 8.32 -14.24 -11.15
N VAL A 132 7.17 -14.79 -11.55
CA VAL A 132 6.28 -14.13 -12.54
C VAL A 132 5.75 -12.81 -12.00
N CYS A 133 5.16 -12.81 -10.79
CA CYS A 133 4.63 -11.59 -10.19
C CYS A 133 5.76 -10.60 -9.82
N GLY A 134 6.92 -11.06 -9.36
CA GLY A 134 8.09 -10.21 -9.13
C GLY A 134 8.61 -9.56 -10.42
N SER A 135 8.63 -10.29 -11.54
CA SER A 135 9.00 -9.72 -12.85
C SER A 135 8.01 -8.64 -13.31
N LEU A 136 6.71 -8.84 -13.06
CA LEU A 136 5.68 -7.84 -13.36
C LEU A 136 5.85 -6.57 -12.51
N GLN A 137 6.19 -6.72 -11.22
CA GLN A 137 6.46 -5.61 -10.32
C GLN A 137 7.65 -4.76 -10.80
N VAL A 138 8.79 -5.42 -11.07
CA VAL A 138 9.98 -4.74 -11.64
C VAL A 138 9.65 -4.03 -12.96
N SER A 139 8.81 -4.63 -13.80
CA SER A 139 8.38 -4.02 -15.07
C SER A 139 7.55 -2.75 -14.84
N LEU A 140 6.64 -2.74 -13.86
CA LEU A 140 5.86 -1.56 -13.49
C LEU A 140 6.73 -0.45 -12.92
N ASP A 141 7.71 -0.79 -12.07
CA ASP A 141 8.62 0.22 -11.51
C ASP A 141 9.51 0.84 -12.58
N LEU A 142 10.03 0.04 -13.52
CA LEU A 142 10.78 0.54 -14.66
C LEU A 142 9.92 1.45 -15.54
N ALA A 143 8.64 1.12 -15.74
CA ALA A 143 7.71 1.96 -16.48
C ALA A 143 7.47 3.31 -15.76
N ILE A 144 7.33 3.30 -14.43
CA ILE A 144 7.21 4.52 -13.63
C ILE A 144 8.50 5.34 -13.68
N LEU A 145 9.66 4.69 -13.56
CA LEU A 145 10.96 5.36 -13.64
C LEU A 145 11.17 6.03 -15.01
N LEU A 146 10.76 5.36 -16.09
CA LEU A 146 10.77 5.92 -17.44
C LEU A 146 9.84 7.13 -17.54
N GLN A 147 8.62 7.06 -16.99
CA GLN A 147 7.70 8.19 -16.95
C GLN A 147 8.30 9.38 -16.19
N VAL A 148 8.97 9.15 -15.05
CA VAL A 148 9.65 10.21 -14.30
C VAL A 148 10.77 10.84 -15.13
N TYR A 149 11.55 10.03 -15.85
CA TYR A 149 12.62 10.55 -16.70
C TYR A 149 12.08 11.42 -17.85
N ILE A 150 11.01 10.98 -18.51
CA ILE A 150 10.37 11.69 -19.64
C ILE A 150 9.67 12.97 -19.17
N TYR A 151 8.85 12.88 -18.12
CA TYR A 151 8.04 14.01 -17.64
C TYR A 151 8.80 14.99 -16.74
N ARG A 152 10.09 14.73 -16.43
CA ARG A 152 10.95 15.65 -15.66
C ARG A 152 11.06 17.04 -16.27
N LYS A 153 10.95 17.16 -17.60
CA LYS A 153 11.03 18.44 -18.32
C LYS A 153 9.68 19.10 -18.56
N ASN A 154 8.57 18.44 -18.24
CA ASN A 154 7.27 19.03 -18.43
C ASN A 154 7.00 20.08 -17.34
N PRO A 155 6.48 21.26 -17.71
CA PRO A 155 6.06 22.24 -16.73
C PRO A 155 4.99 21.63 -15.80
N PRO A 156 4.86 22.14 -14.57
CA PRO A 156 3.86 21.67 -13.63
C PRO A 156 2.46 21.73 -14.29
N PRO A 157 1.59 20.75 -14.03
CA PRO A 157 0.22 20.81 -14.55
C PRO A 157 -0.40 22.09 -13.98
N HIS A 158 -1.00 22.90 -14.85
CA HIS A 158 -1.75 24.08 -14.41
C HIS A 158 -2.81 23.59 -13.42
N ILE A 159 -2.60 23.84 -12.14
CA ILE A 159 -3.64 23.74 -11.14
C ILE A 159 -4.59 24.89 -11.49
N VAL A 160 -5.62 24.59 -12.27
CA VAL A 160 -6.77 25.46 -12.36
C VAL A 160 -7.31 25.49 -10.94
N HIS A 161 -7.05 26.58 -10.22
CA HIS A 161 -7.77 26.89 -9.01
C HIS A 161 -9.24 26.93 -9.42
N ARG A 162 -9.96 25.83 -9.17
CA ARG A 162 -11.40 25.85 -9.11
C ARG A 162 -11.71 26.66 -7.86
N GLY A 163 -11.75 27.99 -8.03
CA GLY A 163 -12.61 28.80 -7.18
C GLY A 163 -14.00 28.22 -7.38
N ASP A 164 -14.56 27.73 -6.28
CA ASP A 164 -15.99 27.54 -5.94
C ASP A 164 -16.07 26.60 -4.72
#